data_AF-D1AUS2-F1
#
_entry.id   AF-D1AUS2-F1
#
_cell.length_a   1.000
_cell.length_b   1.000
_cell.length_c   1.000
_cell.angle_alpha   90.00
_cell.angle_beta   90.00
_cell.angle_gamma   90.00
#
_symmetry.space_group_name_H-M   'P 1'
#
loop_
_entity.id
_entity.type
_entity.pdbx_description
1 polymer ?
#
loop_
_entity_poly.entity_id
_entity_poly.type
_entity_poly.pdbx_seq_one_letter_code
_entity_poly.pdbx_strand_id
1 'polypeptide(L)' 'MPEIGHEDPGAIIESTLSHLSATREYAEAFRGDIVSAFKSSALPEAQFRYMKDRVEKFLSQIDLYESIFVSIKDAYSAVK' A
#
# COMPACT_ATOMS: atom_id res chain seq x y z
N MET A 1 14.79 -25.26 -18.94
CA MET A 1 15.14 -23.87 -18.62
C MET A 1 13.85 -23.07 -18.73
N PRO A 2 13.38 -22.36 -17.69
CA PRO A 2 12.23 -21.50 -17.86
C PRO A 2 12.67 -20.29 -18.68
N GLU A 3 11.90 -19.95 -19.70
CA GLU A 3 12.10 -18.75 -20.50
C GLU A 3 11.94 -17.54 -19.58
N ILE A 4 12.99 -16.71 -19.50
CA ILE A 4 12.90 -15.37 -18.91
C ILE A 4 12.10 -14.55 -19.91
N GLY A 5 10.78 -14.63 -19.84
CA GLY A 5 9.93 -13.63 -20.45
C GLY A 5 10.30 -12.29 -19.83
N HIS A 6 10.99 -11.44 -20.60
CA HIS A 6 11.26 -10.07 -20.17
C HIS A 6 9.92 -9.34 -20.09
N GLU A 7 9.30 -9.34 -18.90
CA GLU A 7 8.16 -8.47 -18.62
C GLU A 7 8.56 -7.02 -18.92
N ASP A 8 7.73 -6.30 -19.67
CA ASP A 8 7.98 -4.89 -19.98
C ASP A 8 8.09 -4.10 -18.66
N PRO A 9 9.21 -3.39 -18.40
CA PRO A 9 9.38 -2.65 -17.16
C PRO A 9 8.25 -1.65 -16.90
N GLY A 10 7.68 -1.05 -17.96
CA GLY A 10 6.51 -0.18 -17.86
C GLY A 10 5.31 -0.91 -17.25
N ALA A 11 4.98 -2.10 -17.74
CA ALA A 11 3.90 -2.93 -17.20
C ALA A 11 4.13 -3.33 -15.72
N ILE A 12 5.37 -3.59 -15.31
CA ILE A 12 5.71 -3.87 -13.90
C ILE A 12 5.49 -2.62 -13.04
N ILE A 13 5.89 -1.43 -13.50
CA ILE A 13 5.70 -0.17 -12.78
C ILE A 13 4.21 0.13 -12.62
N GLU A 14 3.42 0.02 -13.69
CA GLU A 14 1.99 0.29 -13.66
C GLU A 14 1.23 -0.68 -12.77
N SER A 15 1.50 -1.99 -12.88
CA SER A 15 0.88 -2.98 -12.01
C SER A 15 1.25 -2.77 -10.55
N THR A 16 2.49 -2.42 -10.25
CA THR A 16 2.91 -2.13 -8.87
C THR A 16 2.19 -0.91 -8.30
N LEU A 17 2.08 0.19 -9.06
CA LEU A 17 1.31 1.37 -8.63
C LEU A 17 -0.17 1.02 -8.41
N SER A 18 -0.77 0.22 -9.29
CA SER A 18 -2.14 -0.25 -9.10
C SER A 18 -2.31 -1.08 -7.84
N HIS A 19 -1.36 -1.98 -7.54
CA HIS A 19 -1.39 -2.78 -6.32
C HIS A 19 -1.23 -1.92 -5.07
N LEU A 20 -0.34 -0.93 -5.08
CA LEU A 20 -0.15 0.00 -3.96
C LEU A 20 -1.41 0.82 -3.70
N SER A 21 -2.07 1.31 -4.74
CA SER A 21 -3.34 2.03 -4.64
C SER A 21 -4.44 1.16 -4.01
N ALA A 22 -4.67 -0.05 -4.53
CA ALA A 22 -5.65 -0.98 -3.95
C ALA A 22 -5.31 -1.37 -2.50
N THR A 23 -4.02 -1.53 -2.20
CA THR A 23 -3.54 -1.83 -0.84
C THR A 23 -3.80 -0.67 0.12
N ARG A 24 -3.64 0.59 -0.35
CA ARG A 24 -4.00 1.78 0.45
C ARG A 24 -5.49 1.77 0.78
N GLU A 25 -6.35 1.59 -0.22
CA GLU A 25 -7.81 1.55 -0.02
C GLU A 25 -8.21 0.51 1.03
N TYR A 26 -7.65 -0.70 0.92
CA TYR A 26 -7.86 -1.75 1.92
C TYR A 26 -7.37 -1.33 3.32
N ALA A 27 -6.16 -0.76 3.42
CA ALA A 27 -5.60 -0.34 4.70
C ALA A 27 -6.42 0.79 5.36
N GLU A 28 -6.97 1.72 4.56
CA GLU A 28 -7.86 2.76 5.06
C GLU A 28 -9.19 2.21 5.55
N ALA A 29 -9.79 1.27 4.82
CA ALA A 29 -10.99 0.56 5.25
C ALA A 29 -10.73 -0.19 6.57
N PHE A 30 -9.63 -0.94 6.64
CA PHE A 30 -9.22 -1.67 7.83
C PHE A 30 -8.99 -0.74 9.04
N ARG A 31 -8.40 0.44 8.84
CA ARG A 31 -8.31 1.48 9.89
C ARG A 31 -9.69 1.89 10.39
N GLY A 32 -10.66 2.06 9.49
CA GLY A 32 -12.06 2.34 9.82
C GLY A 32 -12.70 1.24 10.67
N ASP A 33 -12.45 -0.02 10.32
CA ASP A 33 -12.95 -1.19 11.05
C ASP A 33 -12.35 -1.28 12.47
N ILE A 34 -11.05 -1.02 12.63
CA ILE A 34 -10.38 -0.95 13.93
C ILE A 34 -11.06 0.09 14.83
N VAL A 35 -11.32 1.29 14.29
CA VAL A 35 -11.99 2.37 15.04
C VAL A 35 -13.42 1.97 15.41
N SER A 36 -14.15 1.34 14.49
CA SER A 36 -15.53 0.91 14.72
C SER A 36 -15.62 -0.19 15.78
N ALA A 37 -14.72 -1.17 15.75
CA ALA A 37 -14.63 -2.23 16.75
C ALA A 37 -14.26 -1.69 18.14
N PHE A 38 -13.40 -0.67 18.21
CA PHE A 38 -13.11 0.01 19.48
C PHE A 38 -14.34 0.76 20.01
N LYS A 39 -15.04 1.52 19.16
CA LYS A 39 -16.27 2.24 19.54
C LYS A 39 -17.40 1.30 19.98
N SER A 40 -17.46 0.08 19.46
CA SER A 40 -18.44 -0.93 19.86
C SER A 40 -18.01 -1.76 21.08
N SER A 41 -16.89 -1.39 21.76
CA SER A 41 -16.31 -2.13 22.88
C SER A 41 -15.91 -3.58 22.55
N ALA A 42 -15.80 -3.94 21.27
CA ALA A 42 -15.34 -5.26 20.84
C ALA A 42 -13.81 -5.41 20.97
N LEU A 43 -13.11 -4.28 21.09
CA LEU A 43 -11.65 -4.22 21.14
C LEU A 43 -11.18 -3.44 22.39
N PRO A 44 -10.35 -4.03 23.26
CA PRO A 44 -9.75 -3.33 24.40
C PRO A 44 -8.84 -2.18 23.96
N GLU A 45 -8.73 -1.13 24.78
CA GLU A 45 -7.97 0.08 24.43
C GLU A 45 -6.48 -0.21 24.11
N ALA A 46 -5.84 -1.12 24.84
CA ALA A 46 -4.46 -1.52 24.57
C ALA A 46 -4.29 -2.13 23.18
N GLN A 47 -5.23 -2.99 22.75
CA GLN A 47 -5.23 -3.59 21.42
C GLN A 47 -5.54 -2.54 20.36
N PHE A 48 -6.45 -1.60 20.65
CA PHE A 48 -6.83 -0.54 19.72
C PHE A 48 -5.63 0.36 19.42
N ARG A 49 -4.93 0.83 20.45
CA ARG A 49 -3.72 1.65 20.26
C ARG A 49 -2.67 0.92 19.43
N TYR A 50 -2.43 -0.36 19.73
CA TYR A 50 -1.48 -1.17 18.99
C TYR A 50 -1.85 -1.32 17.51
N MET A 51 -3.09 -1.71 17.21
CA MET A 51 -3.56 -1.91 15.84
C MET A 51 -3.61 -0.60 15.05
N LYS A 52 -4.04 0.49 15.69
CA LYS A 52 -4.08 1.82 15.09
C LYS A 52 -2.68 2.30 14.69
N ASP A 53 -1.70 2.21 15.59
CA ASP A 53 -0.31 2.57 15.29
C ASP A 53 0.27 1.73 14.14
N ARG A 54 -0.05 0.43 14.09
CA ARG A 54 0.39 -0.46 13.02
C ARG A 54 -0.19 -0.10 11.66
N VAL A 55 -1.50 0.17 11.57
CA VAL A 55 -2.12 0.54 10.30
C VAL A 55 -1.67 1.92 9.83
N GLU A 56 -1.45 2.87 10.74
CA GLU A 56 -0.89 4.19 10.40
C GLU A 56 0.53 4.07 9.84
N LYS A 57 1.40 3.26 10.46
CA LYS A 57 2.75 2.99 9.94
C LYS A 57 2.71 2.30 8.58
N PHE A 58 1.78 1.36 8.38
CA PHE A 58 1.64 0.67 7.11
C PHE A 58 1.21 1.61 5.99
N LEU A 59 0.25 2.51 6.24
CA LEU A 59 -0.14 3.56 5.30
C LEU A 59 1.06 4.44 4.90
N SER A 60 1.86 4.90 5.86
CA SER A 60 3.08 5.66 5.55
C SER A 60 4.10 4.89 4.69
N GLN A 61 4.18 3.57 4.83
CA GLN A 61 5.04 2.74 3.97
C GLN A 61 4.50 2.66 2.55
N ILE A 62 3.17 2.54 2.38
CA ILE A 62 2.53 2.57 1.06
C ILE A 62 2.82 3.90 0.36
N ASP A 63 2.67 5.03 1.07
CA ASP A 63 2.97 6.38 0.54
C ASP A 63 4.42 6.49 0.04
N LEU A 64 5.37 5.95 0.82
CA LEU A 64 6.79 5.92 0.45
C LEU A 64 7.01 5.11 -0.83
N TYR A 65 6.45 3.90 -0.91
CA TYR A 65 6.62 3.05 -2.08
C TYR A 65 5.95 3.63 -3.33
N GLU A 66 4.76 4.21 -3.18
CA GLU A 66 4.06 4.87 -4.29
C GLU A 66 4.91 6.03 -4.83
N SER A 67 5.46 6.88 -3.95
CA SER A 67 6.36 7.97 -4.34
C SER A 67 7.60 7.49 -5.12
N ILE A 68 8.21 6.39 -4.67
CA ILE A 68 9.35 5.77 -5.37
C ILE A 68 8.94 5.28 -6.75
N PHE A 69 7.82 4.55 -6.86
CA PHE A 69 7.37 3.99 -8.14
C PHE A 69 6.86 5.06 -9.12
N VAL A 70 6.25 6.14 -8.64
CA VAL A 70 5.92 7.31 -9.46
C VAL A 70 7.18 7.94 -10.02
N SER A 71 8.20 8.15 -9.19
CA SER A 71 9.50 8.69 -9.64
C SER A 71 10.16 7.80 -10.70
N ILE A 72 10.08 6.47 -10.54
CA ILE A 72 10.58 5.51 -11.53
C ILE A 72 9.76 5.60 -12.83
N LYS A 73 8.44 5.70 -12.76
CA LYS A 73 7.55 5.86 -13.91
C LYS A 73 7.89 7.11 -14.73
N ASP A 74 8.10 8.23 -14.05
CA ASP A 74 8.42 9.52 -14.69
C ASP A 74 9.78 9.44 -15.39
N ALA A 75 10.79 8.89 -14.72
CA ALA A 75 12.12 8.69 -15.31
C ALA A 75 12.07 7.73 -16.51
N TYR A 76 11.29 6.65 -16.43
CA TYR A 76 11.12 5.69 -17.52
C TYR A 76 10.42 6.31 -18.73
N SER A 77 9.40 7.14 -18.50
CA SER A 77 8.64 7.83 -19.54
C SER A 77 9.43 8.95 -20.23
N ALA A 78 10.45 9.50 -19.56
CA ALA A 78 11.33 10.52 -20.13
C ALA A 78 12.43 9.96 -21.06
N VAL A 79 12.69 8.65 -21.00
CA VAL A 79 13.76 7.97 -21.76
C VAL A 79 13.21 7.16 -22.95
N LYS A 80 11.90 6.82 -22.94
CA LYS A 80 11.18 6.24 -24.08
C LYS A 80 10.67 7.34 -25.02
#